data_AF-A0A074MGY6-F1
#
_entry.id   AF-A0A074MGY6-F1
#
_cell.length_a   1.000
_cell.length_b   1.000
_cell.length_c   1.000
_cell.angle_alpha   90.00
_cell.angle_beta   90.00
_cell.angle_gamma   90.00
#
_symmetry.space_group_name_H-M   'P 1'
#
loop_
_entity.id
_entity.type
_entity.pdbx_description
1 polymer ?
#
loop_
_entity_poly.entity_id
_entity_poly.type
_entity_poly.pdbx_seq_one_letter_code
_entity_poly.pdbx_strand_id
1 'polypeptide(L)'
;MTNAIIRAAALALALGAFPGAPASAQEDYLGKVITVAANFCPRGTLPADGRLLPIAQYTALFSLLGTQYGGDGRTTFSLPDLAGATASANGRALKHCVVGEGIYPSRS
;
A
#
# COMPACT_ATOMS: atom_id res chain seq x y z
N MET A 1 41.53 -44.10 7.29
CA MET A 1 42.13 -42.83 7.71
C MET A 1 42.42 -42.03 6.44
N THR A 2 42.10 -40.73 6.47
CA THR A 2 42.51 -39.69 5.50
C THR A 2 41.87 -39.70 4.10
N ASN A 3 40.88 -38.82 3.87
CA ASN A 3 41.01 -37.66 2.95
C ASN A 3 39.63 -37.06 2.69
N ALA A 4 39.25 -36.20 3.63
CA ALA A 4 38.11 -35.33 3.50
C ALA A 4 38.49 -34.08 2.70
N ILE A 5 37.44 -33.43 2.22
CA ILE A 5 37.35 -31.99 1.90
C ILE A 5 37.68 -31.58 0.45
N ILE A 6 36.75 -31.93 -0.44
CA ILE A 6 36.36 -31.10 -1.59
C ILE A 6 35.87 -29.75 -1.04
N ARG A 7 36.64 -28.67 -1.17
CA ARG A 7 36.21 -27.30 -0.82
C ARG A 7 35.88 -26.54 -2.10
N ALA A 8 34.73 -26.88 -2.66
CA ALA A 8 34.05 -26.05 -3.64
C ALA A 8 33.31 -24.90 -2.95
N ALA A 9 33.11 -23.84 -3.74
CA ALA A 9 32.19 -22.74 -3.54
C ALA A 9 32.61 -21.67 -2.51
N ALA A 10 33.24 -20.63 -3.06
CA ALA A 10 33.08 -19.28 -2.57
C ALA A 10 31.58 -18.95 -2.45
N LEU A 11 31.10 -18.66 -1.25
CA LEU A 11 29.80 -18.04 -1.05
C LEU A 11 29.98 -16.92 -0.01
N ALA A 12 30.45 -15.78 -0.52
CA ALA A 12 30.36 -14.52 0.19
C ALA A 12 28.89 -14.10 0.25
N LEU A 13 28.13 -14.67 1.18
CA LEU A 13 26.89 -14.05 1.63
C LEU A 13 27.28 -13.10 2.75
N ALA A 14 27.66 -11.89 2.34
CA ALA A 14 27.60 -10.74 3.21
C ALA A 14 26.19 -10.75 3.85
N LEU A 15 26.15 -11.00 5.15
CA LEU A 15 25.03 -10.64 6.02
C LEU A 15 24.98 -9.10 6.00
N GLY A 16 24.55 -8.55 4.87
CA GLY A 16 24.05 -7.20 4.80
C GLY A 16 22.89 -7.17 5.77
N ALA A 17 23.14 -6.59 6.95
CA ALA A 17 22.09 -5.94 7.68
C ALA A 17 21.28 -5.16 6.64
N PHE A 18 20.06 -5.59 6.38
CA PHE A 18 19.03 -4.63 6.05
C PHE A 18 18.70 -4.06 7.42
N PRO A 19 19.33 -2.95 7.87
CA PRO A 19 18.68 -2.18 8.90
C PRO A 19 17.29 -1.94 8.32
N GLY A 20 16.26 -2.43 9.01
CA GLY A 20 14.90 -2.09 8.68
C GLY A 20 14.91 -0.58 8.61
N ALA A 21 14.95 -0.04 7.39
CA ALA A 21 14.94 1.38 7.20
C ALA A 21 13.76 1.85 8.04
N PRO A 22 13.91 2.85 8.92
CA PRO A 22 12.73 3.48 9.49
C PRO A 22 11.88 3.76 8.27
N ALA A 23 10.70 3.13 8.20
CA ALA A 23 9.78 3.38 7.10
C ALA A 23 9.61 4.88 7.15
N SER A 24 10.29 5.58 6.24
CA SER A 24 10.28 7.03 6.23
C SER A 24 8.81 7.36 6.30
N ALA A 25 8.41 8.19 7.26
CA ALA A 25 7.11 8.82 7.24
C ALA A 25 7.10 9.70 5.99
N GLN A 26 7.00 9.05 4.83
CA GLN A 26 6.77 9.64 3.55
C GLN A 26 5.36 10.14 3.72
N GLU A 27 5.23 11.41 4.06
CA GLU A 27 3.94 12.07 4.18
C GLU A 27 3.20 11.79 2.86
N ASP A 28 2.27 10.85 2.91
CA ASP A 28 1.69 10.28 1.71
C ASP A 28 0.69 11.30 1.17
N TYR A 29 0.66 11.43 -0.15
CA TYR A 29 -0.36 12.26 -0.77
C TYR A 29 -1.73 11.64 -0.57
N LEU A 30 -2.67 12.46 -0.13
CA LEU A 30 -4.07 12.10 0.00
C LEU A 30 -4.60 11.60 -1.35
N GLY A 31 -5.32 10.48 -1.33
CA GLY A 31 -5.81 9.80 -2.54
C GLY A 31 -4.81 8.90 -3.26
N LYS A 32 -3.56 8.81 -2.80
CA LYS A 32 -2.58 7.83 -3.31
C LYS A 32 -3.04 6.40 -3.03
N VAL A 33 -2.85 5.50 -3.98
CA VAL A 33 -3.03 4.06 -3.77
C VAL A 33 -1.68 3.44 -3.42
N ILE A 34 -1.59 2.81 -2.26
CA ILE A 34 -0.43 2.05 -1.82
C ILE A 34 -0.74 0.55 -1.82
N THR A 35 0.28 -0.26 -2.05
CA THR A 35 0.18 -1.72 -1.99
C THR A 35 0.99 -2.22 -0.81
N VAL A 36 0.35 -2.93 0.11
CA VAL A 36 1.00 -3.46 1.31
C VAL A 36 1.06 -4.99 1.24
N ALA A 37 2.18 -5.55 1.71
CA ALA A 37 2.38 -7.00 1.82
C ALA A 37 1.75 -7.60 3.11
N ALA A 38 0.75 -6.91 3.65
CA ALA A 38 -0.01 -7.26 4.83
C ALA A 38 -1.49 -7.44 4.46
N ASN A 39 -2.22 -8.21 5.26
CA ASN A 39 -3.66 -8.44 5.04
C ASN A 39 -4.55 -7.25 5.47
N PHE A 40 -3.96 -6.21 6.05
CA PHE A 40 -4.66 -5.05 6.58
C PHE A 40 -4.05 -3.75 6.07
N CYS A 41 -4.86 -2.70 6.02
CA CYS A 41 -4.42 -1.35 5.69
C CYS A 41 -3.89 -0.64 6.95
N PRO A 42 -2.70 -0.02 6.91
CA PRO A 42 -2.16 0.75 8.03
C PRO A 42 -3.03 1.97 8.37
N ARG A 43 -2.79 2.59 9.54
CA ARG A 43 -3.51 3.79 9.99
C ARG A 43 -3.37 4.92 8.98
N GLY A 44 -4.42 5.75 8.85
CA GLY A 44 -4.50 6.80 7.82
C GLY A 44 -4.85 6.30 6.42
N THR A 45 -4.98 4.98 6.22
CA THR A 45 -5.34 4.39 4.93
C THR A 45 -6.59 3.52 5.02
N LEU A 46 -7.30 3.42 3.91
CA LEU A 46 -8.56 2.71 3.77
C LEU A 46 -8.40 1.59 2.73
N PRO A 47 -9.02 0.43 2.91
CA PRO A 47 -9.04 -0.60 1.86
C PRO A 47 -9.61 -0.04 0.56
N ALA A 48 -8.95 -0.34 -0.56
CA ALA A 48 -9.49 -0.06 -1.88
C ALA A 48 -10.47 -1.17 -2.27
N ASP A 49 -11.65 -1.20 -1.66
CA ASP A 49 -12.66 -2.27 -1.79
C ASP A 49 -14.01 -1.79 -2.31
N GLY A 50 -14.06 -0.62 -2.97
CA GLY A 50 -15.32 -0.12 -3.53
C GLY A 50 -16.33 0.41 -2.50
N ARG A 51 -15.98 0.47 -1.20
CA ARG A 51 -16.91 0.91 -0.15
C ARG A 51 -17.40 2.34 -0.37
N LEU A 52 -18.62 2.62 0.08
CA LEU A 52 -19.16 3.97 0.18
C LEU A 52 -18.67 4.68 1.43
N LEU A 53 -18.26 5.93 1.28
CA LEU A 53 -17.78 6.81 2.34
C LEU A 53 -18.59 8.12 2.37
N PRO A 54 -18.86 8.67 3.56
CA PRO A 54 -19.55 9.95 3.69
C PRO A 54 -18.64 11.10 3.28
N ILE A 55 -19.11 11.95 2.35
CA ILE A 55 -18.36 13.11 1.85
C ILE A 55 -18.03 14.06 3.01
N ALA A 56 -18.94 14.24 3.97
CA ALA A 56 -18.75 15.13 5.11
C ALA A 56 -17.50 14.82 5.97
N GLN A 57 -17.03 13.57 5.97
CA GLN A 57 -15.83 13.16 6.73
C GLN A 57 -14.56 13.14 5.87
N TYR A 58 -14.71 12.98 4.54
CA TYR A 58 -13.60 12.81 3.60
C TYR A 58 -13.66 13.83 2.46
N THR A 59 -13.96 15.09 2.78
CA THR A 59 -14.15 16.17 1.79
C THR A 59 -12.92 16.36 0.89
N ALA A 60 -11.72 16.33 1.46
CA ALA A 60 -10.47 16.45 0.71
C ALA A 60 -10.27 15.27 -0.27
N LEU A 61 -10.65 14.05 0.14
CA LEU A 61 -10.53 12.86 -0.70
C LEU A 61 -11.56 12.87 -1.83
N PHE A 62 -12.77 13.33 -1.53
CA PHE A 62 -13.83 13.53 -2.52
C PHE A 62 -13.44 14.55 -3.58
N SER A 63 -12.76 15.65 -3.22
CA SER A 63 -12.26 16.63 -4.19
C SER A 63 -11.28 16.04 -5.22
N LEU A 64 -10.61 14.93 -4.90
CA LEU A 64 -9.68 14.24 -5.79
C LEU A 64 -10.35 13.13 -6.62
N LEU A 65 -11.17 12.29 -5.99
CA LEU A 65 -11.78 11.12 -6.63
C LEU A 65 -13.13 11.43 -7.31
N GLY A 66 -13.87 12.41 -6.78
CA GLY A 66 -15.24 12.69 -7.16
C GLY A 66 -16.16 11.47 -7.01
N THR A 67 -17.06 11.29 -7.97
CA THR A 67 -17.97 10.13 -8.06
C THR A 67 -17.53 9.11 -9.11
N GLN A 68 -16.27 9.14 -9.56
CA GLN A 68 -15.77 8.26 -10.63
C GLN A 68 -15.94 6.77 -10.33
N TYR A 69 -15.93 6.40 -9.05
CA TYR A 69 -16.07 5.02 -8.61
C TYR A 69 -17.49 4.69 -8.11
N GLY A 70 -18.42 5.66 -8.16
CA GLY A 70 -19.80 5.55 -7.68
C GLY A 70 -20.15 6.50 -6.51
N GLY A 71 -21.29 6.23 -5.87
CA GLY A 71 -21.94 7.11 -4.88
C GLY A 71 -22.88 8.14 -5.50
N ASP A 72 -23.57 8.90 -4.66
CA ASP A 72 -24.56 9.90 -5.06
C ASP A 72 -23.95 11.30 -5.29
N GLY A 73 -22.69 11.52 -4.91
CA GLY A 73 -21.97 12.79 -5.11
C GLY A 73 -22.48 13.97 -4.29
N ARG A 74 -23.51 13.75 -3.45
CA ARG A 74 -24.07 14.77 -2.55
C ARG A 74 -23.78 14.44 -1.10
N THR A 75 -23.95 13.17 -0.73
CA THR A 75 -23.75 12.69 0.65
C THR A 75 -22.65 11.64 0.76
N THR A 76 -22.48 10.81 -0.27
CA THR A 76 -21.52 9.72 -0.32
C THR A 76 -20.78 9.64 -1.66
N PHE A 77 -19.60 9.04 -1.61
CA PHE A 77 -18.80 8.65 -2.77
C PHE A 77 -18.17 7.29 -2.48
N SER A 78 -17.80 6.53 -3.51
CA SER A 78 -17.10 5.26 -3.32
C SER A 78 -15.60 5.36 -3.59
N LEU A 79 -14.85 4.48 -2.92
CA LEU A 79 -13.45 4.24 -3.23
C LEU A 79 -13.30 3.39 -4.50
N PRO A 80 -12.12 3.39 -5.13
CA PRO A 80 -11.79 2.39 -6.14
C PRO A 80 -11.90 0.97 -5.57
N ASP A 81 -12.48 0.06 -6.34
CA ASP A 81 -12.45 -1.37 -6.04
C ASP A 81 -11.21 -2.00 -6.67
N LEU A 82 -10.19 -2.18 -5.83
CA LEU A 82 -8.98 -2.94 -6.11
C LEU A 82 -8.90 -4.12 -5.15
N ALA A 83 -10.04 -4.68 -4.74
CA ALA A 83 -10.10 -5.79 -3.77
C ALA A 83 -9.43 -7.07 -4.29
N GLY A 84 -9.14 -7.15 -5.59
CA GLY A 84 -8.30 -8.18 -6.18
C GLY A 84 -6.90 -8.14 -5.58
N ALA A 85 -6.67 -8.96 -4.55
CA ALA A 85 -5.34 -9.15 -4.00
C ALA A 85 -4.46 -9.74 -5.09
N THR A 86 -3.60 -8.92 -5.69
CA THR A 86 -2.59 -9.43 -6.62
C THR A 86 -1.64 -10.32 -5.83
N ALA A 87 -1.56 -11.60 -6.20
CA ALA A 87 -0.57 -12.48 -5.60
C ALA A 87 0.83 -11.95 -5.92
N SER A 88 1.66 -11.76 -4.89
CA SER A 88 3.09 -11.56 -5.09
C SER A 88 3.70 -12.84 -5.66
N ALA A 89 4.86 -12.74 -6.34
CA ALA A 89 5.61 -13.88 -6.87
C ALA A 89 5.85 -15.00 -5.84
N ASN A 90 5.84 -14.68 -4.54
CA ASN A 90 6.01 -15.63 -3.44
C ASN A 90 4.69 -16.18 -2.87
N GLY A 91 3.55 -16.01 -3.57
CA GLY A 91 2.24 -16.47 -3.12
C GLY A 91 1.63 -15.69 -1.95
N ARG A 92 2.26 -14.58 -1.54
CA ARG A 92 1.74 -13.70 -0.48
C ARG A 92 0.69 -12.75 -1.04
N ALA A 93 -0.44 -12.62 -0.36
CA ALA A 93 -1.49 -11.68 -0.72
C ALA A 93 -0.99 -10.24 -0.53
N LEU A 94 -1.20 -9.41 -1.56
CA LEU A 94 -0.99 -7.97 -1.49
C LEU A 94 -2.35 -7.28 -1.34
N LYS A 95 -2.41 -6.25 -0.50
CA LYS A 95 -3.63 -5.46 -0.27
C LYS A 95 -3.42 -4.05 -0.83
N HIS A 96 -4.37 -3.58 -1.62
CA HIS A 96 -4.41 -2.19 -2.06
C HIS A 96 -5.17 -1.34 -1.05
N CYS A 97 -4.56 -0.21 -0.67
CA CYS A 97 -5.11 0.74 0.28
C CYS A 97 -5.03 2.15 -0.30
N VAL A 98 -6.08 2.95 -0.12
CA VAL A 98 -6.13 4.37 -0.46
C VAL A 98 -5.72 5.18 0.76
N VAL A 99 -4.85 6.16 0.57
CA VAL A 99 -4.47 7.11 1.62
C VAL A 99 -5.64 8.07 1.86
N GLY A 100 -6.27 7.96 3.02
CA GLY A 100 -7.43 8.76 3.42
C GLY A 100 -7.06 10.04 4.18
N GLU A 101 -5.89 10.05 4.81
CA GLU A 101 -5.33 11.17 5.55
C GLU A 101 -3.89 11.41 5.06
N GLY A 102 -3.54 12.66 4.73
CA GLY A 102 -2.23 12.99 4.17
C GLY A 102 -2.18 14.37 3.51
N ILE A 103 -1.10 14.67 2.78
CA ILE A 103 -0.96 15.96 2.07
C ILE A 103 -1.90 15.99 0.87
N TYR A 104 -2.69 17.06 0.75
CA TYR A 104 -3.45 17.32 -0.47
C TYR A 104 -2.52 17.64 -1.65
N PRO A 105 -2.61 16.93 -2.79
CA PRO A 105 -1.74 17.17 -3.93
C PRO A 105 -2.11 18.47 -4.66
N SER A 106 -1.22 19.47 -4.60
CA SER A 106 -1.33 20.71 -5.37
C SER A 106 -0.54 20.56 -6.68
N ARG A 107 -1.16 20.80 -7.84
CA ARG A 107 -0.39 20.94 -9.10
C ARG A 107 0.40 22.25 -9.03
N SER A 108 1.71 22.16 -9.23
CA SER A 108 2.57 23.31 -9.57
C SER A 108 2.56 23.58 -11.07
#